data_AF-G8ACL3-F1
#
_entry.id   AF-G8ACL3-F1
#
_cell.length_a   1.000
_cell.length_b   1.000
_cell.length_c   1.000
_cell.angle_alpha   90.00
_cell.angle_beta   90.00
_cell.angle_gamma   90.00
#
_symmetry.space_group_name_H-M   'P 1'
#
loop_
_entity.id
_entity.type
_entity.pdbx_description
1 polymer ?
#
loop_
_entity_poly.entity_id
_entity_poly.type
_entity_poly.pdbx_seq_one_letter_code
_entity_poly.pdbx_strand_id
1 'polypeptide(L)' 'RAPYTEEQCRQAGGVCSDLCLLRHMRPFGRCQPGIPCC' A
#
# COMPACT_ATOMS: atom_id res chain seq x y z
N ARG A 1 7.05 -9.48 5.53
CA ARG A 1 6.09 -10.00 4.53
C ARG A 1 5.37 -8.81 3.93
N ALA A 2 5.14 -8.76 2.61
CA ALA A 2 4.42 -7.65 1.99
C ALA A 2 2.99 -7.56 2.56
N PRO A 3 2.47 -6.36 2.89
CA PRO A 3 1.11 -6.21 3.38
C PRO A 3 0.10 -6.67 2.33
N TYR A 4 -0.98 -7.31 2.78
CA TYR A 4 -2.07 -7.77 1.93
C TYR A 4 -3.46 -7.27 2.37
N THR A 5 -3.53 -6.51 3.47
CA THR A 5 -4.74 -5.82 3.96
C THR A 5 -4.43 -4.36 4.24
N GLU A 6 -5.48 -3.53 4.32
CA GLU A 6 -5.36 -2.13 4.75
C GLU A 6 -4.70 -2.01 6.13
N GLU A 7 -5.08 -2.87 7.07
CA GLU A 7 -4.55 -2.85 8.43
C GLU A 7 -3.05 -3.14 8.46
N GLN A 8 -2.58 -4.10 7.65
CA GLN A 8 -1.16 -4.39 7.52
C GLN A 8 -0.41 -3.25 6.83
N CYS A 9 -1.02 -2.62 5.84
CA CYS A 9 -0.46 -1.46 5.16
C CYS A 9 -0.25 -0.30 6.15
N ARG A 10 -1.31 0.02 6.92
CA ARG A 10 -1.28 1.07 7.95
C ARG A 10 -0.28 0.76 9.05
N GLN A 11 -0.19 -0.49 9.51
CA GLN A 11 0.81 -0.93 10.50
C GLN A 11 2.24 -0.82 9.98
N ALA A 12 2.45 -0.98 8.68
CA ALA A 12 3.75 -0.80 8.04
C ALA A 12 4.11 0.68 7.78
N GLY A 13 3.23 1.63 8.15
CA GLY A 13 3.42 3.05 7.90
C GLY A 13 3.07 3.48 6.48
N GLY A 14 2.35 2.64 5.74
CA GLY A 14 1.87 2.89 4.40
C GLY A 14 0.46 3.48 4.33
N VAL A 15 0.05 3.82 3.11
CA VAL A 15 -1.25 4.33 2.71
C VAL A 15 -1.76 3.57 1.49
N CYS A 16 -3.02 3.16 1.55
CA CYS A 16 -3.72 2.56 0.43
C CYS A 16 -4.09 3.63 -0.60
N SER A 17 -3.55 3.53 -1.81
CA SER A 17 -3.84 4.48 -2.89
C SER A 17 -3.67 3.80 -4.24
N ASP A 18 -4.65 3.91 -5.13
CA ASP A 18 -4.62 3.32 -6.48
C ASP A 18 -3.39 3.71 -7.30
N LEU A 19 -2.87 4.93 -7.11
CA LEU A 19 -1.89 5.52 -8.02
C LEU A 19 -0.54 5.82 -7.39
N CYS A 20 -0.30 5.49 -6.11
CA CYS A 20 0.89 5.89 -5.34
C CYS A 20 1.44 7.26 -5.81
N LEU A 21 0.58 8.29 -5.78
CA LEU A 21 0.75 9.55 -6.53
C LEU A 21 2.02 10.33 -6.16
N LEU A 22 2.65 9.98 -5.03
CA LEU A 22 3.96 10.48 -4.66
C LEU A 22 5.01 9.79 -5.52
N ARG A 23 5.73 10.58 -6.33
CA ARG A 23 6.78 10.20 -7.30
C ARG A 23 7.92 9.30 -6.74
N HIS A 24 7.92 9.04 -5.43
CA HIS A 24 8.88 8.19 -4.72
C HIS A 24 8.24 7.07 -3.88
N MET A 25 6.92 6.95 -3.86
CA MET A 25 6.24 5.83 -3.21
C MET A 25 6.11 4.68 -4.20
N ARG A 26 6.94 3.65 -4.04
CA ARG A 26 6.75 2.38 -4.74
C ARG A 26 5.79 1.51 -3.93
N PRO A 27 4.84 0.82 -4.59
CA PRO A 27 4.01 -0.14 -3.90
C PRO A 27 4.89 -1.25 -3.31
N PHE A 28 4.77 -1.49 -2.01
CA PHE A 28 5.48 -2.55 -1.30
C PHE A 28 4.54 -3.66 -0.79
N GLY A 29 3.23 -3.49 -1.02
CA GLY A 29 2.22 -4.52 -0.87
C GLY A 29 0.88 -4.11 -1.48
N ARG A 30 -0.21 -4.60 -0.92
CA ARG A 30 -1.59 -4.29 -1.33
C ARG A 30 -2.50 -4.17 -0.12
N CYS A 31 -3.55 -3.37 -0.22
CA CYS A 31 -4.60 -3.31 0.78
C CYS A 31 -5.79 -4.18 0.41
N GLN A 32 -6.13 -4.20 -0.88
CA GLN A 32 -7.24 -4.95 -1.46
C GLN A 32 -6.88 -5.33 -2.90
N PRO A 33 -7.64 -6.23 -3.56
CA PRO A 33 -7.47 -6.47 -4.99
C PRO A 33 -7.61 -5.15 -5.76
N GLY A 34 -6.56 -4.74 -6.48
CA GLY A 34 -6.54 -3.49 -7.23
C GLY A 34 -6.02 -2.26 -6.47
N ILE A 35 -5.95 -2.29 -5.13
CA ILE A 35 -5.44 -1.17 -4.32
C ILE A 35 -4.03 -1.51 -3.80
N PRO A 36 -2.98 -0.93 -4.36
CA PRO A 36 -1.64 -1.10 -3.82
C PRO A 36 -1.49 -0.42 -2.45
N CYS A 37 -0.62 -1.01 -1.63
CA CYS A 37 -0.09 -0.38 -0.43
C CYS A 37 1.19 0.35 -0.82
N CYS A 38 1.06 1.67 -0.87
CA CYS A 38 2.14 2.63 -0.84
C CYS A 38 2.43 2.97 0.63
#